data_AF-A0A4R6MP72-F1
#
_entry.id   AF-A0A4R6MP72-F1
#
_cell.length_a   1.000
_cell.length_b   1.000
_cell.length_c   1.000
_cell.angle_alpha   90.00
_cell.angle_beta   90.00
_cell.angle_gamma   90.00
#
_symmetry.space_group_name_H-M   'P 1'
#
loop_
_entity.id
_entity.type
_entity.pdbx_description
1 polymer ?
#
loop_
_entity_poly.entity_id
_entity_poly.type
_entity_poly.pdbx_seq_one_letter_code
_entity_poly.pdbx_strand_id
1 'polypeptide(L)'
;MLKNIKIQFLLSLMLVLTYSCAEDEGNYNYNAINEIHATGIQESYTVYTGDNFKIAPDLNETLVDVNNTDRYSYEWVALNPSKLLLESRTLISTTKNLDGVIKLAPGSYNVYYFVKDKVTGVTWQQEPFELNVVSAIYEGWLVIGNVQDKARLDMISILPGIPQPRIITDVLDASGSALKLTGKAVEVSCFGAAVSVGSIYGIYVTTTENGTARLDPDSFAWSQTQNLAYETSGGSFPTNFGIDFMETPGSAGENFIYSKGDIYYYYRVFNIKYGLPQNILETATKTFSAAPFIASNQGAIGSPVFFNNDTRSFVRFSYSKGNCSAMPPVTPSSTVLDWNNTDSDLLYMTTSNFNGFENFAVLKNRSTGKYNLLRFSQGLIQSYYKEILNAPEFDKATKFAVSPDSGYLFYAVGGKVYEYDNGTQSAKLMINKGAEEITYIGFNKLAKNEDKKLIVGSYGTSGTMELYTVPPVNGNLILTSKYEGLCKIIDVAYRRR
;
A
#
# COMPACT_ATOMS: atom_id res chain seq x y z
N MET A 1 49.55 -11.69 90.14
CA MET A 1 48.65 -10.52 90.30
C MET A 1 48.71 -9.51 89.14
N LEU A 2 49.84 -9.30 88.44
CA LEU A 2 49.91 -8.30 87.34
C LEU A 2 49.20 -8.64 86.01
N LYS A 3 48.82 -9.91 85.75
CA LYS A 3 48.20 -10.33 84.48
C LYS A 3 46.70 -10.00 84.38
N ASN A 4 45.99 -10.03 85.51
CA ASN A 4 44.55 -9.74 85.56
C ASN A 4 44.27 -8.21 85.54
N ILE A 5 45.20 -7.40 86.06
CA ILE A 5 45.12 -5.93 86.01
C ILE A 5 45.25 -5.41 84.57
N LYS A 6 46.12 -6.01 83.74
CA LYS A 6 46.27 -5.61 82.32
C LYS A 6 45.04 -5.95 81.48
N ILE A 7 44.39 -7.08 81.76
CA ILE A 7 43.15 -7.49 81.06
C ILE A 7 41.98 -6.62 81.48
N GLN A 8 41.86 -6.28 82.77
CA GLN A 8 40.84 -5.36 83.25
C GLN A 8 41.03 -3.94 82.68
N PHE A 9 42.27 -3.44 82.59
CA PHE A 9 42.55 -2.14 81.99
C PHE A 9 42.26 -2.11 80.48
N LEU A 10 42.55 -3.21 79.77
CA LEU A 10 42.27 -3.34 78.33
C LEU A 10 40.77 -3.45 78.06
N LEU A 11 40.00 -4.17 78.90
CA LEU A 11 38.54 -4.24 78.77
C LEU A 11 37.87 -2.89 79.08
N SER A 12 38.35 -2.14 80.07
CA SER A 12 37.83 -0.79 80.33
C SER A 12 38.18 0.21 79.22
N LEU A 13 39.35 0.08 78.59
CA LEU A 13 39.73 0.94 77.45
C LEU A 13 38.92 0.59 76.19
N MET A 14 38.58 -0.69 75.99
CA MET A 14 37.76 -1.15 74.87
C MET A 14 36.27 -0.77 75.02
N LEU A 15 35.80 -0.57 76.26
CA LEU A 15 34.43 -0.09 76.55
C LEU A 15 34.24 1.41 76.31
N VAL A 16 35.33 2.21 76.35
CA VAL A 16 35.28 3.66 76.07
C VAL A 16 35.34 3.94 74.56
N LEU A 17 35.85 3.00 73.76
CA LEU A 17 35.91 3.12 72.30
C LEU A 17 34.58 2.82 71.58
N THR A 18 33.54 2.34 72.29
CA THR A 18 32.19 2.12 71.72
C THR A 18 31.26 3.31 71.90
N TYR A 19 31.73 4.44 72.46
CA TYR A 19 30.97 5.68 72.68
C TYR A 19 31.41 6.81 71.75
N SER A 20 31.78 6.50 70.49
CA SER A 20 31.94 7.52 69.44
C SER A 20 30.94 7.28 68.30
N CYS A 21 29.66 7.36 68.61
CA CYS A 21 28.74 7.99 67.66
C CYS A 21 28.80 9.47 68.01
N ALA A 22 29.60 10.24 67.26
CA ALA A 22 29.43 11.69 67.27
C ALA A 22 28.01 11.94 66.74
N GLU A 23 27.10 12.43 67.58
CA GLU A 23 25.90 13.10 67.09
C GLU A 23 26.40 14.31 66.29
N ASP A 24 26.10 14.30 65.00
CA ASP A 24 26.33 15.45 64.13
C ASP A 24 25.42 16.58 64.60
N GLU A 25 25.94 17.45 65.48
CA GLU A 25 25.33 18.75 65.80
C GLU A 25 25.54 19.74 64.64
N GLY A 26 25.33 19.26 63.42
CA GLY A 26 25.35 20.07 62.23
C GLY A 26 24.17 21.03 62.27
N ASN A 27 24.45 22.28 62.60
CA ASN A 27 23.56 23.41 62.33
C ASN A 27 23.56 23.66 60.81
N TYR A 28 22.98 22.71 60.07
CA TYR A 28 22.86 22.79 58.62
C TYR A 28 21.69 23.70 58.28
N ASN A 29 22.02 24.80 57.62
CA ASN A 29 20.99 25.67 57.06
C ASN A 29 20.51 25.04 55.75
N TYR A 30 19.51 24.16 55.84
CA TYR A 30 18.88 23.56 54.67
C TYR A 30 18.00 24.61 53.99
N ASN A 31 18.32 24.92 52.74
CA ASN A 31 17.40 25.67 51.90
C ASN A 31 16.44 24.68 51.25
N ALA A 32 15.15 25.02 51.23
CA ALA A 32 14.17 24.25 50.47
C ALA A 32 14.61 24.17 49.00
N ILE A 33 14.64 22.96 48.44
CA ILE A 33 14.84 22.75 47.01
C ILE A 33 13.49 22.82 46.30
N ASN A 34 13.49 23.18 45.01
CA ASN A 34 12.24 23.15 44.23
C ASN A 34 11.71 21.70 44.18
N GLU A 35 10.40 21.53 44.06
CA GLU A 35 9.76 20.25 43.79
C GLU A 35 8.99 20.37 42.47
N ILE A 36 9.09 19.34 41.63
CA ILE A 36 8.41 19.28 40.34
C ILE A 36 7.49 18.07 40.31
N HIS A 37 6.20 18.33 40.21
CA HIS A 37 5.17 17.32 40.02
C HIS A 37 4.40 17.62 38.73
N ALA A 38 4.87 17.03 37.63
CA ALA A 38 4.32 17.30 36.32
C ALA A 38 2.91 16.71 36.20
N THR A 39 1.98 17.51 35.69
CA THR A 39 0.59 17.10 35.39
C THR A 39 0.28 17.29 33.91
N GLY A 40 -0.85 16.74 33.43
CA GLY A 40 -1.20 16.76 32.00
C GLY A 40 -0.59 15.62 31.19
N ILE A 41 -0.05 14.59 31.87
CA ILE A 41 0.41 13.32 31.28
C ILE A 41 -0.62 12.25 31.67
N GLN A 42 -1.21 11.57 30.69
CA GLN A 42 -2.14 10.45 30.89
C GLN A 42 -1.36 9.16 31.15
N GLU A 43 -2.02 8.18 31.79
CA GLU A 43 -1.43 6.86 32.07
C GLU A 43 -1.08 6.06 30.81
N SER A 44 -1.81 6.30 29.70
CA SER A 44 -1.52 5.66 28.42
C SER A 44 -1.85 6.54 27.22
N TYR A 45 -1.10 6.34 26.14
CA TYR A 45 -1.32 6.95 24.85
C TYR A 45 -1.15 5.92 23.74
N THR A 46 -1.89 6.08 22.65
CA THR A 46 -1.62 5.38 21.39
C THR A 46 -1.17 6.40 20.34
N VAL A 47 -0.01 6.16 19.74
CA VAL A 47 0.51 6.95 18.61
C VAL A 47 0.68 6.03 17.42
N TYR A 48 0.26 6.50 16.26
CA TYR A 48 0.52 5.76 15.02
C TYR A 48 1.77 6.32 14.35
N THR A 49 2.59 5.45 13.76
CA THR A 49 3.84 5.85 13.09
C THR A 49 3.60 6.98 12.09
N GLY A 50 4.40 8.04 12.15
CA GLY A 50 4.28 9.20 11.25
C GLY A 50 3.31 10.30 11.69
N ASP A 51 2.47 10.08 12.72
CA ASP A 51 1.62 11.15 13.26
C ASP A 51 2.42 12.15 14.11
N ASN A 52 1.97 13.41 14.09
CA ASN A 52 2.37 14.36 15.11
C ASN A 52 1.73 13.98 16.44
N PHE A 53 2.55 13.85 17.47
CA PHE A 53 2.14 13.50 18.82
C PHE A 53 2.47 14.65 19.76
N LYS A 54 1.52 14.99 20.65
CA LYS A 54 1.65 16.13 21.54
C LYS A 54 1.33 15.80 22.99
N ILE A 55 2.27 16.09 23.88
CA ILE A 55 2.08 16.17 25.34
C ILE A 55 2.69 17.49 25.80
N ALA A 56 1.90 18.31 26.50
CA ALA A 56 2.33 19.60 27.05
C ALA A 56 2.14 19.57 28.57
N PRO A 57 3.14 19.09 29.33
CA PRO A 57 3.02 18.96 30.78
C PRO A 57 3.11 20.33 31.48
N ASP A 58 2.35 20.49 32.56
CA ASP A 58 2.55 21.56 33.53
C ASP A 58 3.45 21.05 34.66
N LEU A 59 4.54 21.76 34.95
CA LEU A 59 5.56 21.32 35.90
C LEU A 59 5.15 21.50 37.37
N ASN A 60 4.19 22.37 37.65
CA ASN A 60 3.74 22.73 39.00
C ASN A 60 4.92 22.96 39.98
N GLU A 61 5.85 23.84 39.58
CA GLU A 61 7.03 24.18 40.38
C GLU A 61 6.62 24.81 41.73
N THR A 62 7.14 24.30 42.85
CA THR A 62 6.86 24.87 44.18
C THR A 62 7.60 26.19 44.43
N LEU A 63 8.72 26.40 43.72
CA LEU A 63 9.53 27.63 43.76
C LEU A 63 9.70 28.19 42.34
N VAL A 64 8.72 28.98 41.89
CA VAL A 64 8.74 29.63 40.57
C VAL A 64 9.81 30.72 40.53
N ASP A 65 10.85 30.51 39.72
CA ASP A 65 11.85 31.55 39.43
C ASP A 65 11.48 32.30 38.15
N VAL A 66 10.73 33.40 38.32
CA VAL A 66 10.19 34.22 37.23
C VAL A 66 11.28 34.86 36.35
N ASN A 67 12.53 34.86 36.79
CA ASN A 67 13.66 35.48 36.08
C ASN A 67 14.50 34.50 35.27
N ASN A 68 14.23 33.18 35.35
CA ASN A 68 15.04 32.18 34.66
C ASN A 68 14.18 31.17 33.88
N THR A 69 13.78 31.56 32.67
CA THR A 69 13.01 30.71 31.75
C THR A 69 13.79 29.52 31.18
N ASP A 70 15.11 29.46 31.41
CA ASP A 70 16.01 28.40 30.95
C ASP A 70 16.66 27.68 32.14
N ARG A 71 15.94 27.54 33.26
CA ARG A 71 16.47 26.82 34.44
C ARG A 71 16.54 25.31 34.24
N TYR A 72 15.61 24.76 33.47
CA TYR A 72 15.42 23.31 33.34
C TYR A 72 15.88 22.76 32.00
N SER A 73 16.38 21.53 32.02
CA SER A 73 16.52 20.68 30.83
C SER A 73 15.61 19.46 30.97
N TYR A 74 15.17 18.93 29.83
CA TYR A 74 14.16 17.88 29.78
C TYR A 74 14.67 16.68 29.01
N GLU A 75 14.25 15.48 29.40
CA GLU A 75 14.42 14.26 28.60
C GLU A 75 13.12 13.46 28.59
N TRP A 76 12.70 13.07 27.40
CA TRP A 76 11.67 12.06 27.21
C TRP A 76 12.35 10.77 26.75
N VAL A 77 12.15 9.68 27.49
CA VAL A 77 12.86 8.43 27.28
C VAL A 77 11.87 7.28 27.18
N ALA A 78 11.83 6.60 26.06
CA ALA A 78 11.04 5.39 25.87
C ALA A 78 11.87 4.15 26.18
N LEU A 79 11.33 3.24 26.99
CA LEU A 79 11.87 1.91 27.25
C LEU A 79 10.98 0.85 26.61
N ASN A 80 11.54 0.04 25.71
CA ASN A 80 10.85 -1.13 25.15
C ASN A 80 11.05 -2.34 26.09
N PRO A 81 10.01 -2.79 26.81
CA PRO A 81 10.13 -3.88 27.78
C PRO A 81 10.42 -5.24 27.13
N SER A 82 10.24 -5.38 25.81
CA SER A 82 10.51 -6.62 25.05
C SER A 82 11.97 -6.73 24.59
N LYS A 83 12.81 -5.71 24.81
CA LYS A 83 14.23 -5.71 24.43
C LYS A 83 15.15 -5.84 25.65
N LEU A 84 16.38 -6.29 25.42
CA LEU A 84 17.44 -6.28 26.43
C LEU A 84 17.73 -4.84 26.88
N LEU A 85 18.10 -4.66 28.16
CA LEU A 85 18.31 -3.35 28.80
C LEU A 85 19.13 -2.36 27.96
N LEU A 86 20.24 -2.81 27.37
CA LEU A 86 21.13 -1.97 26.56
C LEU A 86 20.52 -1.50 25.22
N GLU A 87 19.48 -2.18 24.72
CA GLU A 87 18.82 -1.89 23.43
C GLU A 87 17.38 -1.35 23.60
N SER A 88 16.88 -1.35 24.84
CA SER A 88 15.51 -0.97 25.18
C SER A 88 15.30 0.55 25.24
N ARG A 89 16.35 1.32 25.53
CA ARG A 89 16.28 2.76 25.80
C ARG A 89 16.41 3.59 24.54
N THR A 90 15.43 4.45 24.28
CA THR A 90 15.46 5.44 23.20
C THR A 90 15.12 6.82 23.75
N LEU A 91 15.98 7.82 23.54
CA LEU A 91 15.67 9.23 23.81
C LEU A 91 14.77 9.74 22.68
N ILE A 92 13.55 10.16 23.00
CA ILE A 92 12.56 10.59 22.00
C ILE A 92 12.48 12.12 21.85
N SER A 93 12.79 12.90 22.89
CA SER A 93 12.89 14.37 22.82
C SER A 93 13.65 14.96 24.02
N THR A 94 14.12 16.19 23.89
CA THR A 94 14.72 17.01 24.97
C THR A 94 13.99 18.31 25.26
N THR A 95 12.79 18.49 24.70
CA THR A 95 11.94 19.68 24.89
C THR A 95 11.00 19.53 26.09
N LYS A 96 10.55 20.65 26.68
CA LYS A 96 9.53 20.63 27.75
C LYS A 96 8.27 19.90 27.29
N ASN A 97 7.72 20.35 26.17
CA ASN A 97 6.57 19.73 25.52
C ASN A 97 7.07 18.71 24.51
N LEU A 98 6.56 17.48 24.56
CA LEU A 98 6.75 16.53 23.47
C LEU A 98 5.80 16.94 22.35
N ASP A 99 6.29 17.55 21.28
CA ASP A 99 5.48 17.97 20.12
C ASP A 99 6.25 17.62 18.85
N GLY A 100 5.84 16.53 18.20
CA GLY A 100 6.55 16.02 17.03
C GLY A 100 6.19 14.59 16.65
N VAL A 101 6.79 14.11 15.56
CA VAL A 101 6.65 12.71 15.11
C VAL A 101 7.54 11.80 15.95
N ILE A 102 6.93 10.79 16.59
CA ILE A 102 7.64 9.81 17.40
C ILE A 102 8.29 8.75 16.51
N LYS A 103 9.63 8.73 16.48
CA LYS A 103 10.43 7.77 15.69
C LYS A 103 10.74 6.49 16.48
N LEU A 104 9.69 5.80 16.89
CA LEU A 104 9.79 4.48 17.52
C LEU A 104 9.25 3.41 16.57
N ALA A 105 9.82 2.21 16.65
CA ALA A 105 9.25 1.05 15.96
C ALA A 105 7.88 0.70 16.58
N PRO A 106 6.96 0.05 15.84
CA PRO A 106 5.72 -0.44 16.43
C PRO A 106 5.95 -1.36 17.64
N GLY A 107 5.21 -1.14 18.72
CA GLY A 107 5.36 -1.84 19.99
C GLY A 107 4.80 -1.03 21.17
N SER A 108 4.79 -1.63 22.36
CA SER A 108 4.46 -0.93 23.61
C SER A 108 5.74 -0.49 24.32
N TYR A 109 5.71 0.70 24.92
CA TYR A 109 6.84 1.35 25.58
C TYR A 109 6.41 1.94 26.92
N ASN A 110 7.28 1.89 27.91
CA ASN A 110 7.15 2.73 29.10
C ASN A 110 7.93 4.03 28.86
N VAL A 111 7.27 5.17 28.89
CA VAL A 111 7.91 6.46 28.64
C VAL A 111 8.08 7.21 29.95
N TYR A 112 9.31 7.66 30.17
CA TYR A 112 9.74 8.42 31.34
C TYR A 112 10.01 9.87 30.93
N TYR A 113 9.54 10.80 31.75
CA TYR A 113 9.83 12.21 31.62
C TYR A 113 10.74 12.67 32.75
N PHE A 114 11.91 13.19 32.39
CA PHE A 114 12.90 13.71 33.33
C PHE A 114 12.96 15.23 33.21
N VAL A 115 12.97 15.90 34.35
CA VAL A 115 13.20 17.34 34.47
C VAL A 115 14.42 17.53 35.32
N LYS A 116 15.45 18.21 34.80
CA LYS A 116 16.69 18.48 35.51
C LYS A 116 16.86 19.97 35.73
N ASP A 117 17.04 20.36 36.98
CA ASP A 117 17.46 21.71 37.34
C ASP A 117 18.96 21.87 37.03
N LYS A 118 19.29 22.79 36.12
CA LYS A 118 20.68 23.03 35.72
C LYS A 118 21.49 23.73 36.82
N VAL A 119 20.83 24.37 37.79
CA VAL A 119 21.47 25.09 38.90
C VAL A 119 21.86 24.13 40.02
N THR A 120 20.92 23.29 40.46
CA THR A 120 21.13 22.38 41.61
C THR A 120 21.63 21.00 41.19
N GLY A 121 21.45 20.62 39.92
CA GLY A 121 21.73 19.28 39.41
C GLY A 121 20.67 18.23 39.75
N VAL A 122 19.65 18.59 40.54
CA VAL A 122 18.55 17.69 40.91
C VAL A 122 17.76 17.31 39.66
N THR A 123 17.41 16.02 39.55
CA THR A 123 16.61 15.47 38.46
C THR A 123 15.38 14.79 39.04
N TRP A 124 14.19 15.22 38.59
CA TRP A 124 12.92 14.57 38.92
C TRP A 124 12.52 13.66 37.77
N GLN A 125 12.27 12.39 38.10
CA GLN A 125 11.61 11.44 37.21
C GLN A 125 10.13 11.44 37.53
N GLN A 126 9.29 11.69 36.53
CA GLN A 126 7.84 11.62 36.68
C GLN A 126 7.37 10.15 36.57
N GLU A 127 6.15 9.87 37.05
CA GLU A 127 5.53 8.56 36.86
C GLU A 127 5.49 8.19 35.37
N PRO A 128 5.92 6.97 35.00
CA PRO A 128 5.93 6.56 33.62
C PRO A 128 4.50 6.32 33.11
N PHE A 129 4.33 6.50 31.81
CA PHE A 129 3.09 6.15 31.11
C PHE A 129 3.36 5.12 30.01
N GLU A 130 2.30 4.42 29.60
CA GLU A 130 2.38 3.47 28.49
C GLU A 130 2.19 4.19 27.14
N LEU A 131 3.13 4.01 26.23
CA LEU A 131 3.01 4.47 24.84
C LEU A 131 2.90 3.27 23.89
N ASN A 132 1.72 3.10 23.33
CA ASN A 132 1.45 2.11 22.28
C ASN A 132 1.74 2.73 20.91
N VAL A 133 2.84 2.32 20.28
CA VAL A 133 3.22 2.73 18.93
C VAL A 133 2.66 1.73 17.94
N VAL A 134 1.73 2.16 17.09
CA VAL A 134 1.02 1.30 16.14
C VAL A 134 1.45 1.66 14.71
N SER A 135 1.66 0.66 13.85
CA SER A 135 1.92 0.94 12.43
C SER A 135 0.72 1.63 11.81
N ALA A 136 0.96 2.77 11.15
CA ALA A 136 -0.04 3.42 10.32
C ALA A 136 -0.29 2.67 9.00
N ILE A 137 0.57 1.70 8.66
CA ILE A 137 0.47 0.86 7.46
C ILE A 137 -0.19 -0.46 7.83
N TYR A 138 -1.48 -0.58 7.50
CA TYR A 138 -2.29 -1.78 7.69
C TYR A 138 -2.94 -2.21 6.37
N GLU A 139 -4.15 -2.74 6.38
CA GLU A 139 -5.00 -2.96 5.21
C GLU A 139 -5.39 -1.62 4.55
N GLY A 140 -5.68 -1.63 3.25
CA GLY A 140 -6.28 -0.50 2.56
C GLY A 140 -5.83 -0.31 1.13
N TRP A 141 -6.05 0.89 0.60
CA TRP A 141 -5.73 1.22 -0.79
C TRP A 141 -4.31 1.75 -0.91
N LEU A 142 -3.57 1.25 -1.88
CA LEU A 142 -2.33 1.82 -2.37
C LEU A 142 -2.61 2.56 -3.65
N VAL A 143 -2.19 3.82 -3.72
CA VAL A 143 -2.49 4.73 -4.81
C VAL A 143 -1.18 5.28 -5.33
N ILE A 144 -0.77 4.86 -6.53
CA ILE A 144 0.44 5.39 -7.17
C ILE A 144 0.05 6.45 -8.18
N GLY A 145 0.82 7.53 -8.23
CA GLY A 145 0.57 8.62 -9.15
C GLY A 145 1.70 9.62 -9.20
N ASN A 146 1.45 10.75 -9.86
CA ASN A 146 2.46 11.77 -10.06
C ASN A 146 2.15 13.05 -9.26
N VAL A 147 3.18 13.64 -8.67
CA VAL A 147 3.16 14.99 -8.08
C VAL A 147 4.33 15.76 -8.68
N GLN A 148 4.06 16.87 -9.36
CA GLN A 148 5.08 17.64 -10.08
C GLN A 148 5.94 16.74 -11.00
N ASP A 149 5.28 15.89 -11.79
CA ASP A 149 5.90 14.91 -12.71
C ASP A 149 6.79 13.84 -12.06
N LYS A 150 6.79 13.69 -10.73
CA LYS A 150 7.50 12.62 -10.01
C LYS A 150 6.54 11.62 -9.39
N ALA A 151 6.90 10.34 -9.47
CA ALA A 151 6.16 9.26 -8.83
C ALA A 151 6.07 9.45 -7.31
N ARG A 152 4.88 9.21 -6.76
CA ARG A 152 4.60 9.14 -5.32
C ARG A 152 3.63 7.99 -5.06
N LEU A 153 3.86 7.25 -3.98
CA LEU A 153 2.94 6.24 -3.49
C LEU A 153 2.21 6.79 -2.27
N ASP A 154 0.90 6.90 -2.36
CA ASP A 154 0.03 7.25 -1.25
C ASP A 154 -0.69 6.00 -0.74
N MET A 155 -1.18 6.04 0.50
CA MET A 155 -1.95 4.96 1.09
C MET A 155 -3.19 5.51 1.80
N ILE A 156 -4.33 4.83 1.60
CA ILE A 156 -5.53 5.01 2.43
C ILE A 156 -5.60 3.78 3.33
N SER A 157 -5.08 3.88 4.55
CA SER A 157 -5.03 2.77 5.50
C SER A 157 -6.32 2.68 6.33
N ILE A 158 -6.88 1.49 6.38
CA ILE A 158 -8.08 1.14 7.12
C ILE A 158 -7.62 0.40 8.38
N LEU A 159 -7.72 1.05 9.54
CA LEU A 159 -7.27 0.47 10.81
C LEU A 159 -8.42 -0.25 11.51
N PRO A 160 -8.19 -1.43 12.13
CA PRO A 160 -9.22 -2.13 12.88
C PRO A 160 -9.79 -1.26 14.00
N GLY A 161 -11.12 -1.17 14.09
CA GLY A 161 -11.81 -0.39 15.12
C GLY A 161 -11.81 1.13 14.91
N ILE A 162 -11.18 1.64 13.85
CA ILE A 162 -11.19 3.06 13.50
C ILE A 162 -12.14 3.29 12.33
N PRO A 163 -13.27 4.03 12.51
CA PRO A 163 -14.27 4.19 11.45
C PRO A 163 -13.78 4.94 10.22
N GLN A 164 -12.84 5.87 10.39
CA GLN A 164 -12.34 6.70 9.31
C GLN A 164 -10.98 6.19 8.83
N PRO A 165 -10.82 5.88 7.53
CA PRO A 165 -9.52 5.54 6.97
C PRO A 165 -8.54 6.69 7.11
N ARG A 166 -7.28 6.36 7.30
CA ARG A 166 -6.18 7.30 7.37
C ARG A 166 -5.53 7.48 6.01
N ILE A 167 -5.37 8.72 5.57
CA ILE A 167 -4.63 9.06 4.35
C ILE A 167 -3.18 9.34 4.73
N ILE A 168 -2.25 8.61 4.12
CA ILE A 168 -0.81 8.75 4.28
C ILE A 168 -0.25 9.11 2.90
N THR A 169 0.13 10.37 2.74
CA THR A 169 0.81 10.83 1.52
C THR A 169 2.29 10.48 1.58
N ASP A 170 2.86 10.01 0.46
CA ASP A 170 4.24 9.51 0.41
C ASP A 170 4.51 8.44 1.49
N VAL A 171 3.78 7.33 1.40
CA VAL A 171 3.82 6.26 2.41
C VAL A 171 5.20 5.63 2.54
N LEU A 172 6.03 5.67 1.50
CA LEU A 172 7.41 5.18 1.54
C LEU A 172 8.31 6.08 2.39
N ASP A 173 8.16 7.40 2.29
CA ASP A 173 8.87 8.33 3.17
C ASP A 173 8.35 8.25 4.60
N ALA A 174 7.02 8.22 4.77
CA ALA A 174 6.38 8.10 6.08
C ALA A 174 6.75 6.79 6.82
N SER A 175 7.03 5.71 6.09
CA SER A 175 7.48 4.43 6.66
C SER A 175 8.99 4.35 6.89
N GLY A 176 9.76 5.34 6.42
CA GLY A 176 11.23 5.28 6.44
C GLY A 176 11.81 4.26 5.46
N SER A 177 11.10 3.94 4.37
CA SER A 177 11.59 3.05 3.34
C SER A 177 12.89 3.57 2.71
N ALA A 178 13.81 2.65 2.43
CA ALA A 178 15.02 2.94 1.66
C ALA A 178 14.73 3.12 0.17
N LEU A 179 13.57 2.67 -0.33
CA LEU A 179 13.16 2.90 -1.72
C LEU A 179 12.75 4.37 -1.89
N LYS A 180 13.42 5.07 -2.80
CA LYS A 180 13.02 6.40 -3.25
C LYS A 180 12.57 6.32 -4.70
N LEU A 181 11.32 6.71 -4.94
CA LEU A 181 10.73 6.67 -6.28
C LEU A 181 11.30 7.81 -7.14
N THR A 182 11.74 7.48 -8.34
CA THR A 182 12.21 8.39 -9.37
C THR A 182 11.47 8.13 -10.68
N GLY A 183 11.54 9.07 -11.62
CA GLY A 183 10.73 9.02 -12.84
C GLY A 183 9.23 9.19 -12.58
N LYS A 184 8.42 8.66 -13.50
CA LYS A 184 6.95 8.73 -13.46
C LYS A 184 6.35 7.44 -12.94
N ALA A 185 5.21 7.55 -12.26
CA ALA A 185 4.42 6.41 -11.80
C ALA A 185 3.91 5.59 -12.99
N VAL A 186 3.94 4.26 -12.85
CA VAL A 186 3.45 3.31 -13.85
C VAL A 186 2.35 2.44 -13.27
N GLU A 187 2.63 1.71 -12.19
CA GLU A 187 1.71 0.70 -11.65
C GLU A 187 1.94 0.45 -10.16
N VAL A 188 0.89 0.05 -9.44
CA VAL A 188 0.99 -0.59 -8.13
C VAL A 188 0.12 -1.84 -8.10
N SER A 189 0.66 -2.96 -7.59
CA SER A 189 -0.07 -4.22 -7.54
C SER A 189 0.21 -5.00 -6.26
N CYS A 190 -0.74 -5.88 -5.91
CA CYS A 190 -0.70 -6.71 -4.70
C CYS A 190 -0.93 -8.17 -5.08
N PHE A 191 -0.06 -9.06 -4.61
CA PHE A 191 -0.09 -10.47 -4.96
C PHE A 191 0.24 -11.37 -3.76
N GLY A 192 -0.74 -12.16 -3.31
CA GLY A 192 -0.63 -12.96 -2.06
C GLY A 192 0.35 -14.14 -2.09
N ALA A 193 0.90 -14.51 -3.23
CA ALA A 193 1.83 -15.64 -3.38
C ALA A 193 3.01 -15.32 -4.33
N ALA A 194 3.47 -14.07 -4.23
CA ALA A 194 4.57 -13.44 -4.95
C ALA A 194 5.86 -14.26 -4.98
N VAL A 195 6.21 -14.90 -3.87
CA VAL A 195 7.46 -15.65 -3.74
C VAL A 195 7.29 -17.03 -3.12
N SER A 196 8.30 -17.88 -3.33
CA SER A 196 8.32 -19.27 -2.85
C SER A 196 8.84 -19.41 -1.42
N VAL A 197 9.53 -18.40 -0.87
CA VAL A 197 10.14 -18.40 0.46
C VAL A 197 9.97 -17.03 1.14
N GLY A 198 9.91 -17.01 2.47
CA GLY A 198 9.68 -15.79 3.26
C GLY A 198 8.22 -15.33 3.25
N SER A 199 7.99 -14.03 3.47
CA SER A 199 6.64 -13.46 3.34
C SER A 199 6.18 -13.57 1.89
N ILE A 200 5.13 -14.36 1.68
CA ILE A 200 4.61 -14.70 0.34
C ILE A 200 3.75 -13.59 -0.27
N TYR A 201 3.37 -12.59 0.52
CA TYR A 201 2.62 -11.44 0.04
C TYR A 201 3.57 -10.42 -0.59
N GLY A 202 3.33 -10.06 -1.84
CA GLY A 202 4.08 -9.04 -2.58
C GLY A 202 3.26 -7.79 -2.78
N ILE A 203 3.89 -6.65 -2.54
CA ILE A 203 3.41 -5.33 -2.95
C ILE A 203 4.42 -4.83 -3.96
N TYR A 204 4.01 -4.66 -5.22
CA TYR A 204 4.89 -4.24 -6.30
C TYR A 204 4.57 -2.80 -6.68
N VAL A 205 5.62 -1.99 -6.81
CA VAL A 205 5.53 -0.58 -7.19
C VAL A 205 6.44 -0.38 -8.39
N THR A 206 5.90 0.17 -9.48
CA THR A 206 6.64 0.37 -10.71
C THR A 206 6.71 1.85 -11.08
N THR A 207 7.91 2.31 -11.42
CA THR A 207 8.14 3.62 -12.04
C THR A 207 8.99 3.47 -13.29
N THR A 208 8.99 4.50 -14.14
CA THR A 208 9.76 4.51 -15.39
C THR A 208 11.27 4.39 -15.20
N GLU A 209 11.80 4.71 -14.02
CA GLU A 209 13.25 4.73 -13.75
C GLU A 209 13.70 3.67 -12.74
N ASN A 210 12.92 3.40 -11.69
CA ASN A 210 13.26 2.36 -10.71
C ASN A 210 13.05 0.95 -11.27
N GLY A 211 12.21 0.79 -12.30
CA GLY A 211 11.65 -0.51 -12.65
C GLY A 211 10.61 -0.94 -11.61
N THR A 212 10.44 -2.25 -11.43
CA THR A 212 9.46 -2.83 -10.52
C THR A 212 10.11 -3.33 -9.24
N ALA A 213 9.78 -2.68 -8.12
CA ALA A 213 10.25 -2.99 -6.79
C ALA A 213 9.18 -3.72 -5.97
N ARG A 214 9.53 -4.82 -5.31
CA ARG A 214 8.69 -5.48 -4.30
C ARG A 214 9.00 -4.94 -2.91
N LEU A 215 8.01 -4.40 -2.22
CA LEU A 215 8.15 -3.93 -0.85
C LEU A 215 8.02 -5.08 0.15
N ASP A 216 8.69 -4.96 1.29
CA ASP A 216 8.33 -5.76 2.46
C ASP A 216 6.87 -5.46 2.86
N PRO A 217 6.00 -6.47 3.00
CA PRO A 217 4.58 -6.22 3.11
C PRO A 217 4.17 -5.55 4.42
N ASP A 218 4.95 -5.70 5.51
CA ASP A 218 4.58 -5.19 6.84
C ASP A 218 5.17 -3.81 7.14
N SER A 219 6.38 -3.54 6.66
CA SER A 219 7.13 -2.31 6.96
C SER A 219 7.33 -1.38 5.77
N PHE A 220 7.08 -1.87 4.55
CA PHE A 220 7.48 -1.25 3.29
C PHE A 220 9.00 -1.02 3.17
N ALA A 221 9.81 -1.71 3.98
CA ALA A 221 11.24 -1.75 3.83
C ALA A 221 11.63 -2.35 2.47
N TRP A 222 12.78 -1.93 1.96
CA TRP A 222 13.24 -2.32 0.65
C TRP A 222 14.77 -2.38 0.57
N SER A 223 15.26 -3.27 -0.28
CA SER A 223 16.66 -3.44 -0.67
C SER A 223 16.72 -3.83 -2.15
N GLN A 224 17.86 -3.61 -2.80
CA GLN A 224 18.02 -3.86 -4.24
C GLN A 224 17.62 -5.27 -4.68
N THR A 225 17.84 -6.29 -3.84
CA THR A 225 17.48 -7.70 -4.11
C THR A 225 15.97 -7.96 -4.12
N GLN A 226 15.16 -6.98 -3.73
CA GLN A 226 13.70 -7.04 -3.81
C GLN A 226 13.14 -6.44 -5.12
N ASN A 227 13.99 -6.08 -6.10
CA ASN A 227 13.50 -5.82 -7.44
C ASN A 227 13.00 -7.10 -8.12
N LEU A 228 11.97 -6.96 -8.95
CA LEU A 228 11.36 -8.06 -9.71
C LEU A 228 12.40 -8.82 -10.57
N ALA A 229 13.46 -8.15 -11.00
CA ALA A 229 14.56 -8.77 -11.74
C ALA A 229 15.20 -9.97 -11.03
N TYR A 230 15.23 -9.95 -9.69
CA TYR A 230 15.76 -11.02 -8.84
C TYR A 230 14.75 -12.13 -8.56
N GLU A 231 13.51 -11.99 -9.02
CA GLU A 231 12.44 -12.99 -8.87
C GLU A 231 12.30 -13.90 -10.11
N THR A 232 13.23 -13.74 -11.06
CA THR A 232 13.28 -14.49 -12.32
C THR A 232 14.16 -15.74 -12.24
N SER A 233 13.97 -16.67 -13.18
CA SER A 233 14.91 -17.75 -13.43
C SER A 233 16.16 -17.20 -14.14
N GLY A 234 17.34 -17.45 -13.55
CA GLY A 234 18.64 -17.14 -14.16
C GLY A 234 19.03 -15.66 -14.21
N GLY A 235 18.30 -14.75 -13.56
CA GLY A 235 18.59 -13.31 -13.60
C GLY A 235 18.37 -12.71 -15.00
N SER A 236 17.31 -13.14 -15.67
CA SER A 236 17.05 -12.85 -17.09
C SER A 236 16.61 -11.41 -17.36
N PHE A 237 16.19 -10.67 -16.33
CA PHE A 237 15.75 -9.27 -16.46
C PHE A 237 16.82 -8.28 -16.01
N PRO A 238 16.92 -7.10 -16.65
CA PRO A 238 17.78 -6.03 -16.17
C PRO A 238 17.34 -5.58 -14.76
N THR A 239 18.27 -5.05 -13.97
CA THR A 239 18.01 -4.68 -12.57
C THR A 239 16.93 -3.60 -12.40
N ASN A 240 16.69 -2.79 -13.42
CA ASN A 240 15.64 -1.78 -13.50
C ASN A 240 14.47 -2.20 -14.41
N PHE A 241 14.25 -3.50 -14.60
CA PHE A 241 13.13 -4.00 -15.39
C PHE A 241 11.81 -3.50 -14.80
N GLY A 242 11.05 -2.75 -15.60
CA GLY A 242 9.73 -2.24 -15.29
C GLY A 242 8.67 -2.96 -16.11
N ILE A 243 7.58 -3.32 -15.45
CA ILE A 243 6.37 -3.83 -16.08
C ILE A 243 5.42 -2.67 -16.42
N ASP A 244 4.55 -2.85 -17.41
CA ASP A 244 3.48 -1.88 -17.69
C ASP A 244 2.22 -2.22 -16.90
N PHE A 245 1.93 -3.51 -16.70
CA PHE A 245 0.93 -3.98 -15.75
C PHE A 245 1.18 -5.43 -15.27
N MET A 246 0.53 -5.79 -14.17
CA MET A 246 0.47 -7.11 -13.56
C MET A 246 -0.98 -7.59 -13.49
N GLU A 247 -1.23 -8.84 -13.89
CA GLU A 247 -2.54 -9.48 -13.75
C GLU A 247 -2.42 -10.75 -12.90
N THR A 248 -3.17 -10.80 -11.80
CA THR A 248 -3.19 -11.95 -10.88
C THR A 248 -4.48 -12.75 -11.09
N PRO A 249 -4.50 -13.79 -11.95
CA PRO A 249 -5.73 -14.50 -12.33
C PRO A 249 -6.54 -15.08 -11.15
N GLY A 250 -5.93 -15.36 -10.00
CA GLY A 250 -6.65 -15.90 -8.84
C GLY A 250 -5.75 -16.24 -7.66
N SER A 251 -6.26 -17.04 -6.71
CA SER A 251 -5.57 -17.38 -5.46
C SER A 251 -4.57 -18.54 -5.57
N ALA A 252 -4.41 -19.15 -6.74
CA ALA A 252 -3.52 -20.31 -6.95
C ALA A 252 -2.02 -19.95 -6.97
N GLY A 253 -1.65 -18.69 -6.71
CA GLY A 253 -0.26 -18.24 -6.80
C GLY A 253 0.26 -18.18 -8.24
N GLU A 254 -0.63 -17.78 -9.15
CA GLU A 254 -0.37 -17.51 -10.55
C GLU A 254 -0.32 -16.01 -10.79
N ASN A 255 0.57 -15.57 -11.67
CA ASN A 255 0.67 -14.17 -12.01
C ASN A 255 1.22 -13.99 -13.43
N PHE A 256 0.66 -13.00 -14.12
CA PHE A 256 1.18 -12.50 -15.39
C PHE A 256 1.75 -11.11 -15.17
N ILE A 257 2.84 -10.83 -15.87
CA ILE A 257 3.35 -9.47 -16.04
C ILE A 257 3.47 -9.18 -17.52
N TYR A 258 3.17 -7.94 -17.89
CA TYR A 258 3.32 -7.44 -19.24
C TYR A 258 4.38 -6.34 -19.27
N SER A 259 5.26 -6.37 -20.27
CA SER A 259 6.21 -5.28 -20.53
C SER A 259 6.45 -5.16 -22.03
N LYS A 260 6.15 -4.01 -22.61
CA LYS A 260 6.52 -3.62 -23.99
C LYS A 260 6.12 -4.64 -25.07
N GLY A 261 4.96 -5.27 -24.94
CA GLY A 261 4.44 -6.24 -25.90
C GLY A 261 4.72 -7.70 -25.55
N ASP A 262 5.55 -7.96 -24.52
CA ASP A 262 5.83 -9.31 -24.03
C ASP A 262 5.05 -9.63 -22.76
N ILE A 263 4.61 -10.88 -22.64
CA ILE A 263 3.89 -11.40 -21.48
C ILE A 263 4.73 -12.49 -20.82
N TYR A 264 4.93 -12.40 -19.52
CA TYR A 264 5.64 -13.40 -18.74
C TYR A 264 4.70 -14.03 -17.71
N TYR A 265 4.97 -15.28 -17.35
CA TYR A 265 4.12 -16.05 -16.46
C TYR A 265 4.90 -16.60 -15.26
N TYR A 266 4.25 -16.56 -14.11
CA TYR A 266 4.71 -17.14 -12.86
C TYR A 266 3.65 -18.08 -12.32
N TYR A 267 4.08 -19.24 -11.83
CA TYR A 267 3.20 -20.17 -11.13
C TYR A 267 3.93 -20.85 -9.97
N ARG A 268 3.62 -20.38 -8.76
CA ARG A 268 4.25 -20.87 -7.52
C ARG A 268 4.14 -22.38 -7.34
N VAL A 269 2.95 -22.94 -7.54
CA VAL A 269 2.65 -24.37 -7.25
C VAL A 269 3.55 -25.30 -8.07
N PHE A 270 3.83 -24.94 -9.32
CA PHE A 270 4.69 -25.73 -10.22
C PHE A 270 6.14 -25.23 -10.26
N ASN A 271 6.53 -24.32 -9.36
CA ASN A 271 7.84 -23.67 -9.36
C ASN A 271 8.21 -22.99 -10.69
N ILE A 272 7.21 -22.54 -11.45
CA ILE A 272 7.44 -21.75 -12.66
C ILE A 272 7.77 -20.32 -12.22
N LYS A 273 8.95 -19.84 -12.61
CA LYS A 273 9.41 -18.46 -12.40
C LYS A 273 9.29 -17.67 -13.69
N TYR A 274 9.23 -16.35 -13.56
CA TYR A 274 9.41 -15.46 -14.70
C TYR A 274 10.72 -15.76 -15.42
N GLY A 275 10.69 -15.73 -16.74
CA GLY A 275 11.82 -16.08 -17.58
C GLY A 275 11.61 -15.58 -19.00
N LEU A 276 11.51 -16.48 -19.98
CA LEU A 276 11.22 -16.10 -21.36
C LEU A 276 9.75 -15.66 -21.54
N PRO A 277 9.46 -14.77 -22.50
CA PRO A 277 8.08 -14.41 -22.81
C PRO A 277 7.26 -15.61 -23.29
N GLN A 278 5.94 -15.56 -23.04
CA GLN A 278 4.98 -16.65 -23.22
C GLN A 278 4.00 -16.40 -24.38
N ASN A 279 4.01 -15.18 -24.93
CA ASN A 279 3.31 -14.73 -26.14
C ASN A 279 3.98 -15.28 -27.41
N ILE A 280 4.14 -16.60 -27.50
CA ILE A 280 4.64 -17.33 -28.66
C ILE A 280 3.62 -18.36 -29.10
N LEU A 281 3.33 -18.45 -30.40
CA LEU A 281 2.45 -19.48 -30.94
C LEU A 281 3.18 -20.83 -31.00
N GLU A 282 2.46 -21.94 -30.78
CA GLU A 282 3.00 -23.31 -30.87
C GLU A 282 3.73 -23.62 -32.19
N THR A 283 3.31 -22.98 -33.28
CA THR A 283 3.88 -23.16 -34.62
C THR A 283 4.97 -22.14 -34.97
N ALA A 284 5.30 -21.23 -34.05
CA ALA A 284 6.22 -20.12 -34.28
C ALA A 284 7.55 -20.31 -33.54
N THR A 285 8.58 -19.62 -34.02
CA THR A 285 9.91 -19.58 -33.40
C THR A 285 10.22 -18.24 -32.74
N LYS A 286 9.30 -17.27 -32.84
CA LYS A 286 9.42 -15.93 -32.26
C LYS A 286 8.13 -15.55 -31.55
N THR A 287 8.27 -14.69 -30.54
CA THR A 287 7.14 -14.07 -29.86
C THR A 287 6.42 -13.10 -30.81
N PHE A 288 5.12 -12.90 -30.57
CA PHE A 288 4.32 -11.88 -31.25
C PHE A 288 4.12 -10.67 -30.34
N SER A 289 3.90 -9.48 -30.88
CA SER A 289 3.56 -8.33 -30.03
C SER A 289 2.15 -8.48 -29.43
N ALA A 290 2.04 -8.61 -28.11
CA ALA A 290 0.76 -8.72 -27.42
C ALA A 290 0.15 -7.34 -27.11
N ALA A 291 -1.16 -7.23 -27.21
CA ALA A 291 -1.88 -6.06 -26.67
C ALA A 291 -1.76 -6.00 -25.14
N PRO A 292 -1.82 -4.80 -24.52
CA PRO A 292 -1.59 -4.61 -23.09
C PRO A 292 -2.81 -4.98 -22.25
N PHE A 293 -3.41 -6.14 -22.50
CA PHE A 293 -4.57 -6.65 -21.79
C PHE A 293 -4.52 -8.18 -21.71
N ILE A 294 -5.01 -8.73 -20.59
CA ILE A 294 -5.12 -10.17 -20.38
C ILE A 294 -6.54 -10.48 -19.91
N ALA A 295 -7.25 -11.29 -20.67
CA ALA A 295 -8.44 -11.99 -20.19
C ALA A 295 -7.95 -13.17 -19.36
N SER A 296 -7.86 -12.97 -18.04
CA SER A 296 -7.13 -13.87 -17.16
C SER A 296 -7.83 -15.20 -16.93
N ASN A 297 -9.15 -15.29 -17.11
CA ASN A 297 -9.91 -16.54 -17.07
C ASN A 297 -9.62 -17.43 -15.83
N GLN A 298 -9.33 -16.82 -14.69
CA GLN A 298 -8.88 -17.53 -13.48
C GLN A 298 -7.61 -18.37 -13.66
N GLY A 299 -6.78 -18.05 -14.64
CA GLY A 299 -5.45 -18.64 -14.81
C GLY A 299 -5.54 -20.07 -15.32
N ALA A 300 -4.84 -20.98 -14.65
CA ALA A 300 -4.70 -22.39 -15.01
C ALA A 300 -6.04 -23.16 -15.11
N ILE A 301 -7.12 -22.60 -14.59
CA ILE A 301 -8.46 -23.21 -14.64
C ILE A 301 -9.18 -22.91 -15.96
N GLY A 302 -9.01 -21.72 -16.55
CA GLY A 302 -9.86 -21.25 -17.65
C GLY A 302 -9.16 -20.80 -18.93
N SER A 303 -7.86 -21.05 -19.09
CA SER A 303 -7.07 -20.66 -20.27
C SER A 303 -7.08 -19.15 -20.53
N PRO A 304 -6.08 -18.40 -20.01
CA PRO A 304 -5.95 -16.97 -20.27
C PRO A 304 -5.92 -16.67 -21.77
N VAL A 305 -6.51 -15.55 -22.16
CA VAL A 305 -6.58 -15.12 -23.56
C VAL A 305 -5.78 -13.84 -23.73
N PHE A 306 -4.90 -13.85 -24.74
CA PHE A 306 -4.12 -12.71 -25.19
C PHE A 306 -4.61 -12.27 -26.57
N PHE A 307 -4.24 -11.05 -26.98
CA PHE A 307 -4.48 -10.56 -28.32
C PHE A 307 -3.16 -10.32 -29.04
N ASN A 308 -2.99 -10.95 -30.19
CA ASN A 308 -1.83 -10.82 -31.04
C ASN A 308 -2.01 -9.59 -31.96
N ASN A 309 -1.22 -8.55 -31.74
CA ASN A 309 -1.25 -7.33 -32.55
C ASN A 309 -0.69 -7.52 -33.96
N ASP A 310 0.17 -8.51 -34.18
CA ASP A 310 0.78 -8.75 -35.48
C ASP A 310 -0.25 -9.34 -36.45
N THR A 311 -1.08 -10.27 -35.97
CA THR A 311 -2.09 -10.96 -36.78
C THR A 311 -3.53 -10.49 -36.54
N ARG A 312 -3.76 -9.62 -35.55
CA ARG A 312 -5.10 -9.13 -35.17
C ARG A 312 -6.06 -10.27 -34.79
N SER A 313 -5.58 -11.14 -33.92
CA SER A 313 -6.31 -12.34 -33.49
C SER A 313 -6.20 -12.57 -31.99
N PHE A 314 -7.23 -13.15 -31.40
CA PHE A 314 -7.17 -13.69 -30.03
C PHE A 314 -6.44 -15.03 -30.05
N VAL A 315 -5.68 -15.31 -29.00
CA VAL A 315 -4.97 -16.58 -28.79
C VAL A 315 -5.11 -17.00 -27.33
N ARG A 316 -5.14 -18.31 -27.07
CA ARG A 316 -5.26 -18.85 -25.72
C ARG A 316 -3.93 -19.37 -25.21
N PHE A 317 -3.57 -19.01 -23.99
CA PHE A 317 -2.36 -19.45 -23.33
C PHE A 317 -2.54 -20.85 -22.73
N SER A 318 -1.55 -21.71 -22.97
CA SER A 318 -1.43 -23.05 -22.42
C SER A 318 -0.33 -23.10 -21.37
N TYR A 319 -0.73 -23.19 -20.10
CA TYR A 319 0.18 -23.28 -18.95
C TYR A 319 1.02 -24.57 -18.95
N SER A 320 0.49 -25.68 -19.48
CA SER A 320 1.25 -26.94 -19.55
C SER A 320 2.36 -26.92 -20.60
N LYS A 321 2.24 -26.04 -21.61
CA LYS A 321 3.20 -25.92 -22.70
C LYS A 321 4.07 -24.67 -22.62
N GLY A 322 3.63 -23.64 -21.90
CA GLY A 322 4.32 -22.33 -21.85
C GLY A 322 4.27 -21.58 -23.18
N ASN A 323 3.17 -21.71 -23.92
CA ASN A 323 2.97 -21.06 -25.22
C ASN A 323 1.47 -20.87 -25.51
N CYS A 324 1.16 -20.27 -26.66
CA CYS A 324 -0.19 -19.93 -27.09
C CYS A 324 -0.66 -20.80 -28.26
N SER A 325 -1.94 -21.14 -28.25
CA SER A 325 -2.65 -21.77 -29.38
C SER A 325 -3.69 -20.83 -29.96
N ALA A 326 -4.10 -21.10 -31.20
CA ALA A 326 -5.28 -20.45 -31.80
C ALA A 326 -6.54 -20.69 -30.94
N MET A 327 -7.47 -19.74 -31.02
CA MET A 327 -8.78 -19.88 -30.39
C MET A 327 -9.60 -20.95 -31.14
N PRO A 328 -10.52 -21.66 -30.45
CA PRO A 328 -11.38 -22.66 -31.10
C PRO A 328 -12.09 -22.05 -32.32
N PRO A 329 -12.18 -22.76 -33.46
CA PRO A 329 -12.85 -22.23 -34.64
C PRO A 329 -14.32 -21.97 -34.35
N VAL A 330 -14.85 -20.88 -34.90
CA VAL A 330 -16.27 -20.51 -34.85
C VAL A 330 -16.78 -20.24 -36.26
N THR A 331 -18.07 -20.41 -36.50
CA THR A 331 -18.70 -20.01 -37.76
C THR A 331 -19.05 -18.52 -37.69
N PRO A 332 -18.38 -17.64 -38.45
CA PRO A 332 -18.59 -16.21 -38.33
C PRO A 332 -20.00 -15.80 -38.79
N SER A 333 -20.58 -14.80 -38.14
CA SER A 333 -21.87 -14.22 -38.50
C SER A 333 -21.94 -12.76 -38.06
N SER A 334 -23.07 -12.09 -38.26
CA SER A 334 -23.27 -10.73 -37.77
C SER A 334 -23.18 -10.59 -36.24
N THR A 335 -23.29 -11.68 -35.49
CA THR A 335 -23.25 -11.71 -34.01
C THR A 335 -22.21 -12.66 -33.44
N VAL A 336 -21.31 -13.19 -34.28
CA VAL A 336 -20.21 -14.08 -33.89
C VAL A 336 -18.96 -13.61 -34.61
N LEU A 337 -17.96 -13.14 -33.86
CA LEU A 337 -16.69 -12.67 -34.38
C LEU A 337 -15.80 -13.85 -34.79
N ASP A 338 -15.15 -13.76 -35.95
CA ASP A 338 -13.98 -14.60 -36.20
C ASP A 338 -12.79 -14.08 -35.38
N TRP A 339 -12.61 -14.61 -34.18
CA TRP A 339 -11.54 -14.16 -33.30
C TRP A 339 -10.14 -14.57 -33.77
N ASN A 340 -10.01 -15.41 -34.81
CA ASN A 340 -8.72 -15.75 -35.42
C ASN A 340 -8.36 -14.78 -36.56
N ASN A 341 -9.28 -13.92 -36.98
CA ASN A 341 -9.06 -12.86 -37.97
C ASN A 341 -10.06 -11.70 -37.76
N THR A 342 -9.75 -10.81 -36.82
CA THR A 342 -10.73 -9.81 -36.36
C THR A 342 -10.82 -8.55 -37.20
N ASP A 343 -9.80 -8.29 -38.04
CA ASP A 343 -9.56 -6.98 -38.67
C ASP A 343 -9.75 -5.79 -37.70
N SER A 344 -9.33 -5.95 -36.44
CA SER A 344 -9.60 -4.98 -35.38
C SER A 344 -8.37 -4.68 -34.54
N ASP A 345 -8.31 -3.45 -34.02
CA ASP A 345 -7.43 -3.07 -32.92
C ASP A 345 -8.14 -3.33 -31.59
N LEU A 346 -7.45 -3.94 -30.62
CA LEU A 346 -7.98 -4.14 -29.27
C LEU A 346 -7.73 -2.89 -28.42
N LEU A 347 -8.81 -2.31 -27.87
CA LEU A 347 -8.74 -1.11 -27.03
C LEU A 347 -8.89 -1.39 -25.54
N TYR A 348 -9.52 -2.51 -25.19
CA TYR A 348 -9.69 -2.95 -23.81
C TYR A 348 -10.01 -4.44 -23.78
N MET A 349 -9.48 -5.15 -22.79
CA MET A 349 -9.94 -6.51 -22.47
C MET A 349 -9.76 -6.80 -20.98
N THR A 350 -10.73 -7.51 -20.39
CA THR A 350 -10.66 -7.98 -19.01
C THR A 350 -11.52 -9.23 -18.80
N THR A 351 -11.27 -9.94 -17.71
CA THR A 351 -12.20 -10.92 -17.14
C THR A 351 -12.94 -10.28 -15.96
N SER A 352 -14.27 -10.28 -16.02
CA SER A 352 -15.14 -9.77 -14.95
C SER A 352 -15.77 -10.94 -14.19
N ASN A 353 -15.98 -10.82 -12.86
CA ASN A 353 -16.72 -11.83 -12.09
C ASN A 353 -18.19 -11.98 -12.56
N PHE A 354 -18.66 -11.05 -13.38
CA PHE A 354 -19.99 -11.10 -13.98
C PHE A 354 -20.21 -12.42 -14.72
N ASN A 355 -21.42 -12.98 -14.53
CA ASN A 355 -21.90 -14.15 -15.27
C ASN A 355 -20.92 -15.35 -15.27
N GLY A 356 -20.23 -15.56 -14.15
CA GLY A 356 -19.28 -16.68 -13.99
C GLY A 356 -17.96 -16.47 -14.74
N PHE A 357 -17.29 -15.35 -14.51
CA PHE A 357 -15.98 -15.04 -15.10
C PHE A 357 -16.04 -14.78 -16.62
N GLU A 358 -16.98 -13.94 -17.04
CA GLU A 358 -17.12 -13.56 -18.44
C GLU A 358 -16.05 -12.53 -18.86
N ASN A 359 -15.55 -12.70 -20.08
CA ASN A 359 -14.57 -11.80 -20.69
C ASN A 359 -15.26 -10.74 -21.51
N PHE A 360 -14.70 -9.53 -21.48
CA PHE A 360 -15.18 -8.38 -22.22
C PHE A 360 -14.01 -7.83 -23.03
N ALA A 361 -14.25 -7.52 -24.31
CA ALA A 361 -13.26 -6.91 -25.18
C ALA A 361 -13.90 -5.80 -26.03
N VAL A 362 -13.26 -4.63 -26.08
CA VAL A 362 -13.64 -3.51 -26.94
C VAL A 362 -12.71 -3.48 -28.13
N LEU A 363 -13.28 -3.62 -29.32
CA LEU A 363 -12.57 -3.75 -30.59
C LEU A 363 -12.90 -2.57 -31.50
N LYS A 364 -11.90 -1.97 -32.13
CA LYS A 364 -12.10 -1.00 -33.21
C LYS A 364 -11.79 -1.67 -34.54
N ASN A 365 -12.80 -1.88 -35.36
CA ASN A 365 -12.63 -2.46 -36.70
C ASN A 365 -11.87 -1.47 -37.60
N ARG A 366 -10.82 -1.95 -38.26
CA ARG A 366 -9.88 -1.10 -39.02
C ARG A 366 -10.46 -0.65 -40.35
N SER A 367 -11.27 -1.48 -40.99
CA SER A 367 -11.90 -1.17 -42.28
C SER A 367 -13.05 -0.16 -42.15
N THR A 368 -13.85 -0.25 -41.08
CA THR A 368 -15.07 0.56 -40.91
C THR A 368 -14.93 1.67 -39.88
N GLY A 369 -13.91 1.61 -39.02
CA GLY A 369 -13.74 2.52 -37.88
C GLY A 369 -14.73 2.30 -36.73
N LYS A 370 -15.62 1.29 -36.84
CA LYS A 370 -16.67 1.00 -35.86
C LYS A 370 -16.12 0.32 -34.61
N TYR A 371 -16.75 0.60 -33.48
CA TYR A 371 -16.42 0.00 -32.18
C TYR A 371 -17.38 -1.15 -31.91
N ASN A 372 -16.86 -2.31 -31.50
CA ASN A 372 -17.65 -3.49 -31.17
C ASN A 372 -17.32 -3.97 -29.76
N LEU A 373 -18.34 -4.44 -29.05
CA LEU A 373 -18.19 -5.15 -27.79
C LEU A 373 -18.29 -6.65 -28.07
N LEU A 374 -17.23 -7.37 -27.72
CA LEU A 374 -17.18 -8.82 -27.69
C LEU A 374 -17.29 -9.29 -26.23
N ARG A 375 -18.11 -10.31 -25.98
CA ARG A 375 -18.13 -11.06 -24.72
C ARG A 375 -18.04 -12.55 -24.97
N PHE A 376 -17.33 -13.25 -24.10
CA PHE A 376 -17.20 -14.70 -24.15
C PHE A 376 -16.92 -15.30 -22.78
N SER A 377 -17.43 -16.50 -22.53
CA SER A 377 -17.24 -17.20 -21.27
C SER A 377 -15.82 -17.74 -21.09
N GLN A 378 -15.48 -18.13 -19.87
CA GLN A 378 -14.26 -18.88 -19.55
C GLN A 378 -14.12 -20.16 -20.39
N GLY A 379 -15.25 -20.79 -20.78
CA GLY A 379 -15.27 -21.95 -21.68
C GLY A 379 -14.95 -21.64 -23.14
N LEU A 380 -14.53 -20.41 -23.46
CA LEU A 380 -14.26 -19.91 -24.81
C LEU A 380 -15.49 -20.06 -25.71
N ILE A 381 -16.64 -19.57 -25.23
CA ILE A 381 -17.90 -19.53 -26.00
C ILE A 381 -18.33 -18.07 -26.09
N GLN A 382 -18.50 -17.54 -27.31
CA GLN A 382 -19.01 -16.18 -27.50
C GLN A 382 -20.47 -16.09 -27.06
N SER A 383 -20.75 -15.12 -26.19
CA SER A 383 -22.08 -14.81 -25.66
C SER A 383 -22.65 -13.55 -26.28
N TYR A 384 -21.80 -12.65 -26.79
CA TYR A 384 -22.21 -11.38 -27.38
C TYR A 384 -21.15 -10.86 -28.34
N TYR A 385 -21.55 -10.41 -29.52
CA TYR A 385 -20.72 -9.58 -30.40
C TYR A 385 -21.62 -8.62 -31.16
N LYS A 386 -21.50 -7.32 -30.88
CA LYS A 386 -22.25 -6.27 -31.58
C LYS A 386 -21.49 -4.94 -31.57
N GLU A 387 -21.86 -4.07 -32.50
CA GLU A 387 -21.46 -2.67 -32.52
C GLU A 387 -21.90 -1.95 -31.24
N ILE A 388 -21.05 -1.04 -30.75
CA ILE A 388 -21.36 -0.14 -29.63
C ILE A 388 -22.06 1.08 -30.22
N LEU A 389 -23.36 1.18 -29.94
CA LEU A 389 -24.23 2.23 -30.48
C LEU A 389 -24.65 3.20 -29.37
N ASN A 390 -25.09 4.42 -29.72
CA ASN A 390 -25.61 5.38 -28.75
C ASN A 390 -24.67 5.62 -27.54
N ALA A 391 -23.35 5.62 -27.78
CA ALA A 391 -22.31 5.84 -26.79
C ALA A 391 -21.60 7.17 -27.10
N PRO A 392 -22.00 8.28 -26.46
CA PRO A 392 -21.43 9.60 -26.74
C PRO A 392 -19.92 9.62 -26.49
N GLU A 393 -19.18 10.26 -27.39
CA GLU A 393 -17.74 10.52 -27.29
C GLU A 393 -16.87 9.25 -27.14
N PHE A 394 -17.40 8.07 -27.48
CA PHE A 394 -16.72 6.79 -27.29
C PHE A 394 -15.38 6.71 -28.03
N ASP A 395 -15.24 7.42 -29.15
CA ASP A 395 -14.00 7.52 -29.92
C ASP A 395 -12.85 8.21 -29.16
N LYS A 396 -13.18 8.99 -28.12
CA LYS A 396 -12.24 9.70 -27.23
C LYS A 396 -12.04 9.00 -25.90
N ALA A 397 -12.66 7.83 -25.68
CA ALA A 397 -12.53 7.09 -24.43
C ALA A 397 -11.08 6.66 -24.21
N THR A 398 -10.57 6.91 -23.00
CA THR A 398 -9.17 6.59 -22.65
C THR A 398 -9.04 5.51 -21.60
N LYS A 399 -10.14 5.17 -20.91
CA LYS A 399 -10.17 4.22 -19.80
C LYS A 399 -11.47 3.46 -19.83
N PHE A 400 -11.41 2.21 -19.39
CA PHE A 400 -12.54 1.29 -19.39
C PHE A 400 -12.53 0.46 -18.11
N ALA A 401 -13.72 0.08 -17.65
CA ALA A 401 -13.89 -0.86 -16.54
C ALA A 401 -15.19 -1.65 -16.78
N VAL A 402 -15.28 -2.87 -16.25
CA VAL A 402 -16.52 -3.67 -16.34
C VAL A 402 -17.00 -4.01 -14.95
N SER A 403 -18.29 -3.76 -14.68
CA SER A 403 -18.86 -4.11 -13.39
C SER A 403 -18.85 -5.63 -13.17
N PRO A 404 -18.38 -6.12 -12.02
CA PRO A 404 -18.44 -7.53 -11.65
C PRO A 404 -19.86 -8.03 -11.36
N ASP A 405 -20.81 -7.14 -11.10
CA ASP A 405 -22.18 -7.53 -10.71
C ASP A 405 -23.18 -7.37 -11.86
N SER A 406 -23.09 -6.28 -12.61
CA SER A 406 -24.06 -5.97 -13.68
C SER A 406 -23.52 -6.19 -15.09
N GLY A 407 -22.21 -6.36 -15.26
CA GLY A 407 -21.60 -6.52 -16.59
C GLY A 407 -21.61 -5.24 -17.44
N TYR A 408 -21.96 -4.09 -16.86
CA TYR A 408 -21.91 -2.80 -17.55
C TYR A 408 -20.48 -2.41 -17.90
N LEU A 409 -20.29 -1.89 -19.11
CA LEU A 409 -19.02 -1.33 -19.57
C LEU A 409 -18.99 0.16 -19.21
N PHE A 410 -18.11 0.54 -18.29
CA PHE A 410 -17.79 1.93 -18.02
C PHE A 410 -16.70 2.43 -18.95
N TYR A 411 -16.81 3.67 -19.41
CA TYR A 411 -15.75 4.35 -20.16
C TYR A 411 -15.63 5.81 -19.74
N ALA A 412 -14.41 6.35 -19.76
CA ALA A 412 -14.14 7.73 -19.34
C ALA A 412 -13.59 8.61 -20.47
N VAL A 413 -14.11 9.84 -20.55
CA VAL A 413 -13.73 10.88 -21.52
C VAL A 413 -13.57 12.22 -20.77
N GLY A 414 -12.35 12.74 -20.69
CA GLY A 414 -12.08 13.96 -19.91
C GLY A 414 -12.56 13.81 -18.46
N GLY A 415 -13.41 14.74 -18.00
CA GLY A 415 -14.04 14.72 -16.67
C GLY A 415 -15.30 13.87 -16.54
N LYS A 416 -15.65 13.05 -17.54
CA LYS A 416 -16.91 12.29 -17.58
C LYS A 416 -16.68 10.78 -17.49
N VAL A 417 -17.59 10.11 -16.79
CA VAL A 417 -17.73 8.64 -16.81
C VAL A 417 -19.11 8.28 -17.32
N TYR A 418 -19.14 7.41 -18.31
CA TYR A 418 -20.36 6.86 -18.90
C TYR A 418 -20.46 5.37 -18.57
N GLU A 419 -21.70 4.89 -18.41
CA GLU A 419 -22.04 3.47 -18.32
C GLU A 419 -22.70 3.05 -19.62
N TYR A 420 -22.18 2.04 -20.30
CA TYR A 420 -22.79 1.42 -21.47
C TYR A 420 -23.45 0.10 -21.10
N ASP A 421 -24.77 0.05 -21.30
CA ASP A 421 -25.59 -1.14 -21.10
C ASP A 421 -25.74 -1.89 -22.44
N ASN A 422 -25.20 -3.10 -22.52
CA ASN A 422 -25.27 -3.93 -23.72
C ASN A 422 -26.68 -4.50 -23.99
N GLY A 423 -27.57 -4.49 -23.00
CA GLY A 423 -28.97 -4.89 -23.14
C GLY A 423 -29.79 -3.82 -23.87
N THR A 424 -29.66 -2.56 -23.44
CA THR A 424 -30.34 -1.42 -24.11
C THR A 424 -29.55 -0.86 -25.30
N GLN A 425 -28.27 -1.22 -25.43
CA GLN A 425 -27.34 -0.69 -26.45
C GLN A 425 -27.27 0.84 -26.42
N SER A 426 -27.11 1.39 -25.22
CA SER A 426 -27.03 2.83 -25.00
C SER A 426 -26.15 3.17 -23.81
N ALA A 427 -25.47 4.31 -23.87
CA ALA A 427 -24.72 4.82 -22.74
C ALA A 427 -25.49 5.88 -21.94
N LYS A 428 -25.32 5.86 -20.62
CA LYS A 428 -25.80 6.87 -19.68
C LYS A 428 -24.61 7.62 -19.07
N LEU A 429 -24.68 8.95 -19.02
CA LEU A 429 -23.70 9.75 -18.29
C LEU A 429 -23.91 9.55 -16.79
N MET A 430 -22.91 9.02 -16.09
CA MET A 430 -22.99 8.71 -14.66
C MET A 430 -22.29 9.74 -13.79
N ILE A 431 -21.13 10.22 -14.22
CA ILE A 431 -20.33 11.20 -13.50
C ILE A 431 -19.92 12.31 -14.47
N ASN A 432 -19.99 13.56 -14.02
CA ASN A 432 -19.45 14.71 -14.72
C ASN A 432 -18.75 15.64 -13.72
N LYS A 433 -17.43 15.70 -13.79
CA LYS A 433 -16.56 16.53 -12.94
C LYS A 433 -16.15 17.85 -13.61
N GLY A 434 -16.80 18.23 -14.71
CA GLY A 434 -16.52 19.47 -15.42
C GLY A 434 -15.12 19.48 -16.03
N ALA A 435 -14.28 20.40 -15.55
CA ALA A 435 -12.91 20.61 -16.06
C ALA A 435 -11.87 19.68 -15.44
N GLU A 436 -12.20 18.95 -14.36
CA GLU A 436 -11.31 17.94 -13.80
C GLU A 436 -11.13 16.78 -14.79
N GLU A 437 -9.99 16.08 -14.69
CA GLU A 437 -9.70 14.90 -15.50
C GLU A 437 -10.05 13.62 -14.73
N ILE A 438 -10.73 12.66 -15.34
CA ILE A 438 -10.82 11.29 -14.82
C ILE A 438 -9.52 10.56 -15.14
N THR A 439 -8.72 10.30 -14.11
CA THR A 439 -7.39 9.69 -14.24
C THR A 439 -7.37 8.18 -14.00
N TYR A 440 -8.41 7.61 -13.40
CA TYR A 440 -8.52 6.17 -13.19
C TYR A 440 -9.99 5.74 -13.12
N ILE A 441 -10.33 4.60 -13.72
CA ILE A 441 -11.55 3.86 -13.40
C ILE A 441 -11.23 2.37 -13.30
N GLY A 442 -11.82 1.67 -12.35
CA GLY A 442 -11.55 0.25 -12.15
C GLY A 442 -12.39 -0.40 -11.06
N PHE A 443 -12.20 -1.70 -10.90
CA PHE A 443 -12.72 -2.51 -9.81
C PHE A 443 -11.57 -3.34 -9.25
N ASN A 444 -11.54 -3.57 -7.94
CA ASN A 444 -10.45 -4.31 -7.32
C ASN A 444 -10.96 -5.53 -6.56
N LYS A 445 -10.73 -6.73 -7.11
CA LYS A 445 -11.15 -8.01 -6.51
C LYS A 445 -10.51 -8.33 -5.14
N LEU A 446 -9.43 -7.63 -4.77
CA LEU A 446 -8.82 -7.79 -3.45
C LEU A 446 -9.50 -6.94 -2.38
N ALA A 447 -10.25 -5.91 -2.72
CA ALA A 447 -10.93 -5.04 -1.76
C ALA A 447 -12.18 -5.75 -1.18
N LYS A 448 -12.02 -6.56 -0.13
CA LYS A 448 -13.14 -7.33 0.43
C LYS A 448 -14.26 -6.39 0.90
N ASN A 449 -15.50 -6.64 0.46
CA ASN A 449 -16.71 -5.80 0.66
C ASN A 449 -16.79 -4.54 -0.23
N GLU A 450 -15.72 -4.21 -0.94
CA GLU A 450 -15.60 -3.06 -1.82
C GLU A 450 -15.30 -3.49 -3.27
N ASP A 451 -15.22 -4.79 -3.53
CA ASP A 451 -14.77 -5.42 -4.78
C ASP A 451 -15.72 -5.16 -5.95
N LYS A 452 -16.96 -4.79 -5.63
CA LYS A 452 -18.04 -4.46 -6.57
C LYS A 452 -18.23 -2.95 -6.74
N LYS A 453 -17.47 -2.12 -6.02
CA LYS A 453 -17.59 -0.67 -6.14
C LYS A 453 -16.70 -0.17 -7.27
N LEU A 454 -17.27 0.72 -8.09
CA LEU A 454 -16.52 1.42 -9.11
C LEU A 454 -15.58 2.40 -8.42
N ILE A 455 -14.29 2.22 -8.63
CA ILE A 455 -13.24 3.15 -8.22
C ILE A 455 -13.14 4.23 -9.30
N VAL A 456 -13.19 5.49 -8.91
CA VAL A 456 -13.01 6.63 -9.81
C VAL A 456 -11.92 7.54 -9.24
N GLY A 457 -10.81 7.61 -9.96
CA GLY A 457 -9.74 8.58 -9.71
C GLY A 457 -9.97 9.82 -10.57
N SER A 458 -9.83 11.00 -9.97
CA SER A 458 -9.94 12.30 -10.64
C SER A 458 -8.82 13.24 -10.22
N TYR A 459 -8.52 14.21 -11.07
CA TYR A 459 -7.50 15.21 -10.80
C TYR A 459 -7.97 16.62 -11.17
N GLY A 460 -7.99 17.49 -10.16
CA GLY A 460 -8.14 18.93 -10.27
C GLY A 460 -6.88 19.62 -9.76
N THR A 461 -6.95 20.24 -8.57
CA THR A 461 -5.78 20.77 -7.85
C THR A 461 -4.96 19.68 -7.15
N SER A 462 -5.63 18.61 -6.75
CA SER A 462 -5.06 17.40 -6.16
C SER A 462 -5.80 16.17 -6.67
N GLY A 463 -5.23 14.99 -6.45
CA GLY A 463 -5.90 13.73 -6.73
C GLY A 463 -7.02 13.45 -5.73
N THR A 464 -8.10 12.89 -6.26
CA THR A 464 -9.26 12.43 -5.49
C THR A 464 -9.62 11.01 -5.94
N MET A 465 -9.79 10.10 -4.99
CA MET A 465 -10.30 8.75 -5.23
C MET A 465 -11.69 8.61 -4.60
N GLU A 466 -12.65 8.14 -5.39
CA GLU A 466 -14.03 7.92 -4.96
C GLU A 466 -14.44 6.47 -5.21
N LEU A 467 -15.27 5.92 -4.32
CA LEU A 467 -15.87 4.60 -4.46
C LEU A 467 -17.38 4.75 -4.63
N TYR A 468 -17.92 4.09 -5.66
CA TYR A 468 -19.34 4.14 -5.99
C TYR A 468 -19.96 2.75 -6.01
N THR A 469 -21.10 2.58 -5.34
CA THR A 469 -21.98 1.43 -5.58
C THR A 469 -22.64 1.56 -6.94
N VAL A 470 -22.57 0.50 -7.73
CA VAL A 470 -23.23 0.38 -9.04
C VAL A 470 -24.62 -0.22 -8.84
N PRO A 471 -25.72 0.54 -9.01
CA PRO A 471 -27.06 -0.01 -8.89
C PRO A 471 -27.43 -0.86 -10.12
N PRO A 472 -28.40 -1.78 -9.99
CA PRO A 472 -28.98 -2.44 -11.15
C PRO A 472 -29.84 -1.46 -11.98
N VAL A 473 -30.20 -1.86 -13.21
CA VAL A 473 -31.18 -1.16 -14.08
C VAL A 473 -30.78 0.29 -14.37
N ASN A 474 -29.51 0.53 -14.73
CA ASN A 474 -28.97 1.85 -15.10
C ASN A 474 -29.33 2.97 -14.09
N GLY A 475 -29.38 2.65 -12.79
CA GLY A 475 -29.60 3.62 -11.72
C GLY A 475 -28.45 4.63 -11.61
N ASN A 476 -28.60 5.68 -10.79
CA ASN A 476 -27.48 6.60 -10.57
C ASN A 476 -26.46 5.97 -9.62
N LEU A 477 -25.17 6.10 -9.92
CA LEU A 477 -24.10 5.67 -9.02
C LEU A 477 -24.26 6.32 -7.64
N ILE A 478 -24.00 5.55 -6.58
CA ILE A 478 -24.12 6.00 -5.19
C ILE A 478 -22.72 6.12 -4.60
N LEU A 479 -22.28 7.35 -4.31
CA LEU A 479 -20.99 7.61 -3.67
C LEU A 479 -20.99 7.03 -2.26
N THR A 480 -20.01 6.18 -1.94
CA THR A 480 -19.87 5.60 -0.60
C THR A 480 -18.65 6.12 0.15
N SER A 481 -17.59 6.49 -0.56
CA SER A 481 -16.34 6.96 0.05
C SER A 481 -15.64 7.94 -0.88
N LYS A 482 -14.98 8.94 -0.29
CA LYS A 482 -14.21 9.96 -1.00
C LYS A 482 -12.93 10.22 -0.22
N TYR A 483 -11.80 10.21 -0.92
CA TYR A 483 -10.46 10.44 -0.38
C TYR A 483 -9.77 11.51 -1.21
N GLU A 484 -9.33 12.59 -0.58
CA GLU A 484 -8.75 13.77 -1.22
C GLU A 484 -7.29 13.99 -0.81
N GLY A 485 -6.55 14.85 -1.51
CA GLY A 485 -5.14 15.15 -1.21
C GLY A 485 -4.15 14.11 -1.75
N LEU A 486 -4.60 13.22 -2.63
CA LEU A 486 -3.77 12.19 -3.26
C LEU A 486 -2.95 12.76 -4.42
N CYS A 487 -1.99 11.98 -4.90
CA CYS A 487 -1.25 12.24 -6.13
C CYS A 487 -2.17 12.20 -7.36
N LYS A 488 -1.69 12.68 -8.53
CA LYS A 488 -2.41 12.47 -9.80
C LYS A 488 -2.41 10.98 -10.10
N ILE A 489 -3.53 10.32 -9.77
CA ILE A 489 -3.65 8.85 -9.72
C ILE A 489 -3.39 8.26 -11.10
N ILE A 490 -2.43 7.32 -11.17
CA ILE A 490 -2.15 6.50 -12.34
C ILE A 490 -2.74 5.12 -12.16
N ASP A 491 -2.57 4.52 -10.99
CA ASP A 491 -3.05 3.17 -10.70
C ASP A 491 -3.36 2.95 -9.21
N VAL A 492 -4.18 1.94 -8.92
CA VAL A 492 -4.72 1.64 -7.59
C VAL A 492 -4.73 0.14 -7.31
N ALA A 493 -4.12 -0.25 -6.18
CA ALA A 493 -4.19 -1.61 -5.64
C ALA A 493 -4.83 -1.64 -4.25
N TYR A 494 -5.33 -2.81 -3.87
CA TYR A 494 -5.80 -3.05 -2.50
C TYR A 494 -4.85 -4.01 -1.78
N ARG A 495 -4.25 -3.53 -0.69
CA ARG A 495 -3.41 -4.32 0.22
C ARG A 495 -4.29 -5.00 1.27
N ARG A 496 -4.32 -6.33 1.30
CA ARG A 496 -4.93 -7.12 2.38
C ARG A 496 -3.96 -7.30 3.56
N ARG A 497 -4.48 -7.48 4.77
CA ARG A 497 -3.70 -7.89 5.94
C ARG A 497 -4.26 -9.16 6.58
#